data_AF-A0A1W1C132-F1
#
_entry.id   AF-A0A1W1C132-F1
#
_cell.length_a   1.000
_cell.length_b   1.000
_cell.length_c   1.000
_cell.angle_alpha   90.00
_cell.angle_beta   90.00
_cell.angle_gamma   90.00
#
_symmetry.space_group_name_H-M   'P 1'
#
loop_
_entity.id
_entity.type
_entity.pdbx_description
1 polymer ?
#
loop_
_entity_poly.entity_id
_entity_poly.type
_entity_poly.pdbx_seq_one_letter_code
_entity_poly.pdbx_strand_id
1 'polypeptide(L)' 'MILTIEPGIYLDAEDKTIPKKYRGIGVRIEDDILVTKEGYENLSKEIVKEMEEITRRSNSSL' A
#
# COMPACT_ATOMS: atom_id res chain seq x y z
N MET A 1 -21.93 1.66 -4.15
CA MET A 1 -21.32 0.64 -3.25
C MET A 1 -19.94 1.16 -2.85
N ILE A 2 -19.52 0.98 -1.62
CA ILE A 2 -18.17 1.36 -1.15
C ILE A 2 -17.45 0.07 -0.72
N LEU A 3 -16.21 -0.10 -1.15
CA LEU A 3 -15.35 -1.23 -0.78
C LEU A 3 -13.89 -0.81 -0.71
N THR A 4 -13.07 -1.61 -0.03
CA THR A 4 -11.62 -1.47 0.00
C THR A 4 -10.97 -2.22 -1.17
N ILE A 5 -9.86 -1.69 -1.68
CA ILE A 5 -8.93 -2.40 -2.55
C ILE A 5 -7.59 -2.47 -1.82
N GLU A 6 -7.22 -3.65 -1.32
CA GLU A 6 -6.20 -3.78 -0.26
C GLU A 6 -5.15 -4.90 -0.50
N PRO A 7 -4.44 -4.94 -1.65
CA PRO A 7 -3.41 -5.94 -1.87
C PRO A 7 -2.29 -5.88 -0.81
N GLY A 8 -1.85 -7.04 -0.33
CA GLY A 8 -0.77 -7.16 0.65
C GLY A 8 0.15 -8.35 0.41
N ILE A 9 1.43 -8.19 0.75
CA ILE A 9 2.45 -9.23 0.74
C ILE A 9 3.06 -9.29 2.14
N TYR A 10 3.14 -10.50 2.70
CA TYR A 10 3.69 -10.75 4.03
C TYR A 10 4.69 -11.89 3.94
N LEU A 11 5.92 -11.62 4.35
CA LEU A 11 7.03 -12.57 4.26
C LEU A 11 7.42 -13.01 5.66
N ASP A 12 7.25 -14.31 5.94
CA ASP A 12 7.59 -14.89 7.24
C ASP A 12 9.07 -14.63 7.57
N ALA A 13 9.33 -14.28 8.84
CA ALA A 13 10.67 -14.06 9.36
C ALA A 13 11.52 -15.35 9.34
N GLU A 14 10.87 -16.50 9.52
CA GLU A 14 11.52 -17.80 9.68
C GLU A 14 11.57 -18.64 8.39
N ASP A 15 10.90 -18.20 7.32
CA ASP A 15 10.91 -18.91 6.04
C ASP A 15 12.29 -18.81 5.36
N LYS A 16 13.00 -19.95 5.36
CA LYS A 16 14.36 -20.06 4.83
C LYS A 16 14.41 -20.04 3.29
N THR A 17 13.29 -20.20 2.60
CA THR A 17 13.21 -20.12 1.12
C THR A 17 13.24 -18.68 0.61
N ILE A 18 12.91 -17.70 1.46
CA ILE A 18 12.94 -16.27 1.14
C ILE A 18 14.37 -15.73 1.35
N PRO A 19 14.90 -14.85 0.47
CA PRO A 19 16.17 -14.17 0.72
C PRO A 19 16.14 -13.39 2.04
N LYS A 20 17.19 -13.52 2.86
CA LYS A 20 17.25 -12.97 4.24
C LYS A 20 16.86 -11.49 4.34
N LYS A 21 17.21 -10.66 3.35
CA LYS A 21 16.89 -9.22 3.31
C LYS A 21 15.40 -8.89 3.24
N TYR A 22 14.54 -9.85 2.88
CA TYR A 22 13.09 -9.63 2.73
C TYR A 22 12.25 -10.27 3.83
N ARG A 23 12.84 -11.11 4.69
CA ARG A 23 12.13 -11.81 5.75
C ARG A 23 11.61 -10.84 6.80
N GLY A 24 10.40 -11.10 7.31
CA GLY A 24 9.74 -10.25 8.31
C GLY A 24 9.18 -8.94 7.73
N ILE A 25 9.27 -8.73 6.41
CA ILE A 25 8.65 -7.57 5.75
C ILE A 25 7.20 -7.88 5.43
N GLY A 26 6.31 -6.99 5.86
CA GLY A 26 4.90 -6.95 5.46
C GLY A 26 4.56 -5.59 4.86
N VAL A 27 3.90 -5.59 3.71
CA VAL A 27 3.43 -4.37 3.04
C VAL A 27 1.99 -4.58 2.58
N ARG A 28 1.13 -3.61 2.85
CA ARG A 28 -0.25 -3.52 2.32
C ARG A 28 -0.48 -2.09 1.86
N ILE A 29 -1.09 -1.94 0.69
CA ILE A 29 -1.57 -0.64 0.19
C ILE A 29 -3.07 -0.77 0.05
N GLU A 30 -3.81 0.19 0.58
CA GLU A 30 -5.25 0.14 0.72
C GLU A 30 -5.89 1.45 0.26
N ASP A 31 -7.00 1.33 -0.46
CA ASP A 31 -7.83 2.43 -0.91
C ASP A 31 -9.32 2.16 -0.75
N ASP A 32 -10.07 3.20 -0.36
CA ASP A 32 -11.53 3.20 -0.29
C ASP A 32 -12.11 3.64 -1.63
N ILE A 33 -12.87 2.74 -2.27
CA ILE A 33 -13.42 2.93 -3.61
C ILE A 33 -14.95 3.00 -3.57
N LEU A 34 -15.49 4.11 -4.07
CA LEU A 34 -16.90 4.26 -4.40
C LEU A 34 -17.15 3.80 -5.84
N VAL A 35 -17.94 2.74 -6.02
CA VAL A 35 -18.40 2.29 -7.34
C VAL A 35 -19.55 3.20 -7.81
N THR A 36 -19.38 3.79 -8.99
CA THR A 36 -20.36 4.65 -9.66
C THR A 36 -20.98 3.92 -10.86
N LYS A 37 -21.87 4.58 -11.61
CA LYS A 37 -22.47 3.97 -12.81
C LYS A 37 -21.48 3.88 -13.97
N GLU A 38 -20.56 4.83 -14.05
CA GLU A 38 -19.60 4.99 -15.14
C GLU A 38 -18.21 4.45 -14.80
N GLY A 39 -17.95 4.07 -13.54
CA GLY A 39 -16.65 3.58 -13.09
C GLY A 39 -16.50 3.61 -11.57
N TYR A 40 -15.49 4.32 -11.09
CA TYR A 40 -15.21 4.44 -9.66
C TYR A 40 -14.62 5.80 -9.27
N GLU A 41 -14.77 6.15 -7.99
CA GLU A 41 -14.07 7.24 -7.34
C GLU A 41 -13.21 6.69 -6.19
N ASN A 42 -11.94 7.12 -6.13
CA ASN A 42 -11.04 6.81 -5.03
C ASN A 42 -11.16 7.90 -3.96
N LEU A 43 -11.72 7.53 -2.81
CA LEU A 43 -12.00 8.42 -1.69
C LEU A 43 -10.73 8.73 -0.85
N SER A 44 -9.71 7.88 -0.94
CA SER A 44 -8.43 7.98 -0.23
C SER A 44 -7.26 8.37 -1.14
N LYS A 45 -7.55 8.95 -2.32
CA LYS A 45 -6.56 9.36 -3.33
C LYS A 45 -5.53 10.38 -2.83
N GLU A 46 -5.85 11.14 -1.78
CA GLU A 46 -4.97 12.17 -1.22
C GLU A 46 -3.82 11.58 -0.37
N ILE A 47 -3.97 10.33 0.07
CA ILE A 47 -2.92 9.59 0.78
C ILE A 47 -1.90 9.12 -0.26
N VAL A 48 -0.64 9.53 -0.06
CA VAL A 48 0.44 9.19 -0.98
C VAL A 48 0.86 7.75 -0.81
N LYS A 49 1.03 7.06 -1.94
CA LYS A 49 1.35 5.63 -2.00
C LYS A 49 2.55 5.33 -2.90
N GLU A 50 2.89 6.28 -3.78
CA GLU A 50 4.05 6.19 -4.64
C GLU A 50 5.35 6.38 -3.83
N MET A 51 6.33 5.50 -4.08
CA MET A 51 7.56 5.46 -3.30
C MET A 51 8.33 6.79 -3.33
N GLU A 52 8.39 7.44 -4.49
CA GLU A 52 9.06 8.74 -4.64
C GLU A 52 8.40 9.81 -3.75
N GLU A 53 7.08 9.88 -3.77
CA GLU A 53 6.31 10.87 -3.01
C GLU A 53 6.36 10.58 -1.50
N ILE A 54 6.29 9.31 -1.07
CA ILE A 54 6.47 8.90 0.32
C ILE A 54 7.86 9.32 0.81
N THR A 55 8.91 9.04 0.03
CA THR A 55 10.30 9.35 0.39
C THR A 55 10.50 10.86 0.47
N ARG A 56 9.97 11.61 -0.50
CA ARG A 56 10.03 13.07 -0.55
C ARG A 56 9.35 13.69 0.67
N ARG A 57 8.13 13.25 1.02
CA ARG A 57 7.40 13.79 2.19
C ARG A 57 8.08 13.46 3.51
N SER A 58 8.60 12.23 3.64
CA SER A 58 9.33 11.79 4.85
C SER A 58 10.58 12.64 5.10
N ASN A 59 11.34 12.95 4.04
CA ASN A 59 12.54 13.77 4.13
C ASN A 59 12.26 15.27 4.26
N SER A 60 11.07 15.74 3.86
CA SER A 60 10.66 17.15 4.02
C SER A 60 10.19 17.49 5.44
N SER A 61 10.05 16.47 6.30
CA SER A 61 9.67 16.62 7.71
C SER A 61 10.89 16.58 8.65
N LEU A 62 12.10 16.61 8.09
CA LEU A 62 13.40 16.77 8.74
C LEU A 62 13.99 18.14 8.34
#